data_AF-A0A7Y4Y951-F1
#
_entry.id   AF-A0A7Y4Y951-F1
#
_cell.length_a   1.000
_cell.length_b   1.000
_cell.length_c   1.000
_cell.angle_alpha   90.00
_cell.angle_beta   90.00
_cell.angle_gamma   90.00
#
_symmetry.space_group_name_H-M   'P 1'
#
loop_
_entity.id
_entity.type
_entity.pdbx_description
1 polymer ?
#
loop_
_entity_poly.entity_id
_entity_poly.type
_entity_poly.pdbx_seq_one_letter_code
_entity_poly.pdbx_strand_id
1 'polypeptide(L)'
;MKILTSTLLFVMLGLTFLSCQKELEYDNNGASTGSFKKDAAGDCLPVVVNGVFKVDSVLSNALFVDVQVNVSFPGTFNIISDTVNGYSFSKTGNVVLGLNTIRLYPSGKPVAAGTNTFTVVYGSSTCSFDITVVGPAPPAAVFTLAGAPNLCTGAIPGGTFTVGVPLAPSNTLTIQVDVTTPGFYVIAAATTSGFAFTGSGLFIGTGLQTVTLTGTGTPSTAGTAIVTVTTPTLNTCTYDITVLPAGGGTAAVYTFDGGSGACTNFVVNGTYIIGSTVSAANTVTLQVTVTTPGTYTITTNTANGITFSKTGVFTTATPQTVVLNATGTIPATTTAGPSTFAPVGASTCNFIVNFVAAPPIPAGDYFPITANSWWSYDIIVGGVPEPDSVLHLSTVLKNLNSNTYRMFSQNVAGVTLDSLNYRKSGNDYYQWNPADYYSVFFSFDNEQFADILFLKENAATGTTWSSPEFTGTVSGVAAKLQYNFKIENANTGITVNSINYTNVIYVSVAVKISILGAPYTTTENNEYYYAKGIGFVKAKYKDATSGNTVVGEGNIRNYKVF
;
A
#
# COMPACT_ATOMS: atom_id res chain seq x y z
N MET A 1 -22.89 -118.29 12.21
CA MET A 1 -22.89 -117.21 13.22
C MET A 1 -22.13 -116.00 12.64
N LYS A 2 -22.82 -115.22 11.78
CA LYS A 2 -22.28 -114.11 10.98
C LYS A 2 -23.04 -112.81 11.34
N ILE A 3 -23.00 -112.35 12.59
CA ILE A 3 -23.60 -111.04 12.98
C ILE A 3 -22.82 -110.44 14.17
N LEU A 4 -21.49 -110.40 14.13
CA LEU A 4 -20.73 -109.69 15.18
C LEU A 4 -19.45 -108.99 14.69
N THR A 5 -19.29 -108.85 13.37
CA THR A 5 -18.21 -108.07 12.74
C THR A 5 -18.68 -106.72 12.20
N SER A 6 -19.99 -106.43 12.19
CA SER A 6 -20.54 -105.17 11.66
C SER A 6 -20.68 -104.06 12.70
N THR A 7 -20.71 -104.38 14.00
CA THR A 7 -20.81 -103.41 15.09
C THR A 7 -19.45 -102.87 15.55
N LEU A 8 -18.35 -103.43 15.04
CA LEU A 8 -16.98 -102.97 15.28
C LEU A 8 -16.58 -101.77 14.37
N LEU A 9 -17.35 -101.49 13.31
CA LEU A 9 -17.01 -100.46 12.31
C LEU A 9 -17.79 -99.14 12.49
N PHE A 10 -18.96 -99.15 13.14
CA PHE A 10 -19.76 -97.92 13.34
C PHE A 10 -19.44 -97.17 14.63
N VAL A 11 -18.89 -97.85 15.65
CA VAL A 11 -18.54 -97.22 16.94
C VAL A 11 -17.10 -96.68 16.94
N MET A 12 -16.21 -97.22 16.11
CA MET A 12 -14.83 -96.74 15.97
C MET A 12 -14.64 -95.62 14.93
N LEU A 13 -15.64 -95.36 14.07
CA LEU A 13 -15.69 -94.17 13.19
C LEU A 13 -16.20 -92.91 13.92
N GLY A 14 -16.73 -93.08 15.14
CA GLY A 14 -17.14 -92.00 16.04
C GLY A 14 -16.02 -91.48 16.95
N LEU A 15 -14.75 -91.79 16.65
CA LEU A 15 -13.59 -91.43 17.46
C LEU A 15 -12.81 -90.18 17.00
N THR A 16 -13.26 -89.38 16.02
CA THR A 16 -12.38 -88.32 15.45
C THR A 16 -13.01 -86.96 15.16
N PHE A 17 -14.24 -86.67 15.58
CA PHE A 17 -14.94 -85.43 15.19
C PHE A 17 -15.17 -84.38 16.30
N LEU A 18 -14.66 -84.55 17.53
CA LEU A 18 -14.93 -83.58 18.62
C LEU A 18 -13.75 -83.12 19.47
N SER A 19 -12.49 -83.42 19.14
CA SER A 19 -11.36 -82.85 19.91
C SER A 19 -10.09 -82.65 19.09
N CYS A 20 -10.18 -81.78 18.09
CA CYS A 20 -9.08 -80.91 17.72
C CYS A 20 -9.67 -79.75 16.92
N GLN A 21 -10.28 -78.79 17.62
CA GLN A 21 -10.18 -77.43 17.12
C GLN A 21 -8.69 -77.12 17.13
N LYS A 22 -8.09 -77.17 15.94
CA LYS A 22 -6.79 -76.57 15.69
C LYS A 22 -6.95 -75.09 16.02
N GLU A 23 -6.51 -74.69 17.20
CA GLU A 23 -6.29 -73.28 17.50
C GLU A 23 -5.29 -72.78 16.47
N LEU A 24 -5.78 -71.99 15.52
CA LEU A 24 -4.93 -71.16 14.69
C LEU A 24 -4.48 -70.02 15.60
N GLU A 25 -3.42 -70.24 16.38
CA GLU A 25 -2.57 -69.15 16.85
C GLU A 25 -2.05 -68.45 15.60
N TYR A 26 -2.77 -67.42 15.16
CA TYR A 26 -2.22 -66.42 14.27
C TYR A 26 -1.19 -65.67 15.10
N ASP A 27 0.07 -65.90 14.78
CA ASP A 27 1.28 -65.28 15.33
C ASP A 27 1.33 -63.78 14.98
N ASN A 28 0.30 -63.04 15.36
CA ASN A 28 0.12 -61.65 14.99
C ASN A 28 0.74 -60.72 16.02
N ASN A 29 1.74 -61.15 16.83
CA ASN A 29 2.53 -60.32 17.75
C ASN A 29 1.73 -59.28 18.60
N GLY A 30 0.42 -59.50 18.83
CA GLY A 30 -0.50 -58.52 19.42
C GLY A 30 -0.82 -57.29 18.56
N ALA A 31 -0.45 -57.24 17.28
CA ALA A 31 -0.79 -56.20 16.30
C ALA A 31 -2.17 -56.41 15.67
N SER A 32 -2.88 -55.31 15.47
CA SER A 32 -4.19 -55.29 14.87
C SER A 32 -4.10 -55.30 13.34
N THR A 33 -5.05 -55.98 12.67
CA THR A 33 -5.21 -55.91 11.21
C THR A 33 -6.65 -55.54 10.84
N GLY A 34 -6.80 -54.88 9.69
CA GLY A 34 -8.08 -54.41 9.19
C GLY A 34 -7.90 -53.47 8.02
N SER A 35 -8.90 -52.63 7.76
CA SER A 35 -8.87 -51.64 6.68
C SER A 35 -9.53 -50.33 7.09
N PHE A 36 -9.13 -49.22 6.48
CA PHE A 36 -9.86 -47.97 6.63
C PHE A 36 -11.24 -48.09 5.99
N LYS A 37 -12.23 -47.46 6.62
CA LYS A 37 -13.48 -47.14 5.94
C LYS A 37 -13.21 -45.92 5.06
N LYS A 38 -13.41 -46.10 3.75
CA LYS A 38 -13.13 -45.09 2.74
C LYS A 38 -14.19 -45.10 1.64
N ASP A 39 -14.26 -44.02 0.89
CA ASP A 39 -15.12 -43.93 -0.29
C ASP A 39 -14.48 -44.54 -1.54
N ALA A 40 -15.13 -44.38 -2.69
CA ALA A 40 -14.64 -44.89 -3.97
C ALA A 40 -13.41 -44.14 -4.52
N ALA A 41 -13.16 -42.91 -4.06
CA ALA A 41 -12.02 -42.08 -4.45
C ALA A 41 -10.77 -42.38 -3.60
N GLY A 42 -10.94 -43.03 -2.45
CA GLY A 42 -9.87 -43.37 -1.52
C GLY A 42 -9.81 -42.45 -0.29
N ASP A 43 -10.78 -41.56 -0.12
CA ASP A 43 -10.85 -40.64 1.01
C ASP A 43 -11.43 -41.34 2.24
N CYS A 44 -10.89 -41.05 3.43
CA CYS A 44 -11.36 -41.64 4.67
C CYS A 44 -12.83 -41.24 4.92
N LEU A 45 -13.66 -42.15 5.44
CA LEU A 45 -15.09 -41.88 5.68
C LEU A 45 -15.60 -42.48 7.00
N PRO A 46 -16.24 -41.67 7.88
CA PRO A 46 -16.28 -40.21 7.88
C PRO A 46 -14.94 -39.63 8.37
N VAL A 47 -14.65 -38.41 7.94
CA VAL A 47 -13.60 -37.56 8.52
C VAL A 47 -14.27 -36.47 9.34
N VAL A 48 -13.88 -36.33 10.60
CA VAL A 48 -14.31 -35.21 11.45
C VAL A 48 -13.08 -34.45 11.91
N VAL A 49 -12.93 -33.21 11.42
CA VAL A 49 -11.84 -32.31 11.79
C VAL A 49 -12.31 -31.39 12.91
N ASN A 50 -11.56 -31.31 14.01
CA ASN A 50 -11.84 -30.40 15.12
C ASN A 50 -10.76 -29.32 15.25
N GLY A 51 -11.20 -28.06 15.18
CA GLY A 51 -10.40 -26.87 15.41
C GLY A 51 -9.91 -26.16 14.13
N VAL A 52 -9.26 -25.01 14.32
CA VAL A 52 -8.75 -24.16 13.23
C VAL A 52 -7.23 -24.22 13.21
N PHE A 53 -6.67 -24.66 12.09
CA PHE A 53 -5.24 -24.75 11.86
C PHE A 53 -4.73 -23.42 11.31
N LYS A 54 -3.72 -22.83 11.96
CA LYS A 54 -3.18 -21.52 11.59
C LYS A 54 -1.72 -21.63 11.19
N VAL A 55 -1.33 -20.86 10.18
CA VAL A 55 0.08 -20.69 9.82
C VAL A 55 0.86 -20.24 11.05
N ASP A 56 2.06 -20.78 11.16
CA ASP A 56 3.02 -20.46 12.20
C ASP A 56 2.59 -20.73 13.66
N SER A 57 1.51 -21.49 13.86
CA SER A 57 1.03 -21.85 15.20
C SER A 57 1.49 -23.24 15.60
N VAL A 58 2.00 -23.38 16.83
CA VAL A 58 2.29 -24.70 17.42
C VAL A 58 0.96 -25.44 17.60
N LEU A 59 0.84 -26.63 17.01
CA LEU A 59 -0.37 -27.43 17.11
C LEU A 59 -0.44 -28.12 18.47
N SER A 60 -1.65 -28.23 19.02
CA SER A 60 -1.90 -28.89 20.30
C SER A 60 -2.94 -29.99 20.15
N ASN A 61 -3.05 -30.86 21.16
CA ASN A 61 -4.02 -31.97 21.17
C ASN A 61 -5.49 -31.52 21.24
N ALA A 62 -5.76 -30.21 21.38
CA ALA A 62 -7.11 -29.65 21.20
C ALA A 62 -7.56 -29.68 19.73
N LEU A 63 -6.61 -29.73 18.80
CA LEU A 63 -6.83 -29.93 17.37
C LEU A 63 -6.71 -31.43 17.09
N PHE A 64 -7.64 -32.02 16.35
CA PHE A 64 -7.58 -33.45 16.02
C PHE A 64 -8.43 -33.80 14.80
N VAL A 65 -8.21 -35.00 14.27
CA VAL A 65 -8.99 -35.58 13.17
C VAL A 65 -9.45 -36.98 13.57
N ASP A 66 -10.73 -37.27 13.45
CA ASP A 66 -11.29 -38.60 13.66
C ASP A 66 -11.47 -39.32 12.30
N VAL A 67 -10.96 -40.54 12.18
CA VAL A 67 -11.10 -41.46 11.03
C VAL A 67 -11.62 -42.82 11.47
N GLN A 68 -12.18 -43.63 10.57
CA GLN A 68 -12.72 -44.96 10.92
C GLN A 68 -11.93 -46.13 10.31
N VAL A 69 -11.71 -47.17 11.11
CA VAL A 69 -11.10 -48.44 10.69
C VAL A 69 -12.05 -49.60 10.99
N ASN A 70 -12.20 -50.52 10.05
CA ASN A 70 -12.87 -51.80 10.24
C ASN A 70 -11.81 -52.86 10.57
N VAL A 71 -11.79 -53.28 11.82
CA VAL A 71 -10.76 -54.17 12.40
C VAL A 71 -11.19 -55.61 12.22
N SER A 72 -10.35 -56.41 11.55
CA SER A 72 -10.55 -57.84 11.32
C SER A 72 -9.88 -58.70 12.39
N PHE A 73 -8.76 -58.21 12.97
CA PHE A 73 -8.14 -58.82 14.15
C PHE A 73 -7.80 -57.74 15.19
N PRO A 74 -8.30 -57.87 16.44
CA PRO A 74 -8.03 -56.91 17.51
C PRO A 74 -6.56 -56.92 17.90
N GLY A 75 -6.06 -55.80 18.44
CA GLY A 75 -4.67 -55.66 18.84
C GLY A 75 -4.20 -54.22 18.94
N THR A 76 -2.89 -54.03 19.00
CA THR A 76 -2.22 -52.73 18.97
C THR A 76 -2.18 -52.17 17.55
N PHE A 77 -2.35 -50.87 17.39
CA PHE A 77 -2.20 -50.18 16.12
C PHE A 77 -1.24 -49.01 16.24
N ASN A 78 -0.64 -48.65 15.10
CA ASN A 78 0.13 -47.43 14.91
C ASN A 78 -0.28 -46.80 13.58
N ILE A 79 -0.97 -45.67 13.63
CA ILE A 79 -1.39 -44.91 12.45
C ILE A 79 -0.65 -43.58 12.47
N ILE A 80 0.09 -43.31 11.40
CA ILE A 80 0.87 -42.09 11.20
C ILE A 80 0.57 -41.60 9.78
N SER A 81 0.41 -40.30 9.61
CA SER A 81 0.33 -39.67 8.29
C SER A 81 1.70 -39.33 7.73
N ASP A 82 1.75 -39.03 6.45
CA ASP A 82 2.85 -38.22 5.89
C ASP A 82 2.96 -36.85 6.59
N THR A 83 4.12 -36.20 6.41
CA THR A 83 4.34 -34.83 6.87
C THR A 83 4.10 -33.89 5.71
N VAL A 84 3.07 -33.05 5.82
CA VAL A 84 2.68 -32.10 4.80
C VAL A 84 2.71 -30.71 5.42
N ASN A 85 3.32 -29.75 4.72
CA ASN A 85 3.35 -28.35 5.14
C ASN A 85 3.87 -28.13 6.59
N GLY A 86 4.82 -28.96 7.05
CA GLY A 86 5.49 -28.83 8.35
C GLY A 86 4.78 -29.46 9.55
N TYR A 87 3.71 -30.22 9.34
CA TYR A 87 3.02 -30.97 10.40
C TYR A 87 2.52 -32.34 9.91
N SER A 88 2.18 -33.22 10.85
CA SER A 88 1.66 -34.57 10.61
C SER A 88 0.69 -34.99 11.70
N PHE A 89 -0.04 -36.09 11.49
CA PHE A 89 -0.99 -36.66 12.43
C PHE A 89 -0.58 -38.08 12.84
N SER A 90 -0.73 -38.42 14.12
CA SER A 90 -0.45 -39.78 14.56
C SER A 90 -1.28 -40.22 15.76
N LYS A 91 -1.42 -41.55 15.91
CA LYS A 91 -1.95 -42.21 17.10
C LYS A 91 -1.47 -43.66 17.18
N THR A 92 -1.08 -44.06 18.38
CA THR A 92 -0.91 -45.47 18.78
C THR A 92 -1.94 -45.84 19.84
N GLY A 93 -2.32 -47.12 19.90
CA GLY A 93 -3.26 -47.61 20.91
C GLY A 93 -3.69 -49.04 20.67
N ASN A 94 -4.77 -49.46 21.32
CA ASN A 94 -5.41 -50.75 21.12
C ASN A 94 -6.78 -50.57 20.46
N VAL A 95 -7.20 -51.53 19.66
CA VAL A 95 -8.52 -51.59 19.01
C VAL A 95 -9.12 -52.97 19.16
N VAL A 96 -10.45 -53.01 19.20
CA VAL A 96 -11.26 -54.24 19.27
C VAL A 96 -11.77 -54.63 17.88
N LEU A 97 -12.27 -55.85 17.75
CA LEU A 97 -12.89 -56.34 16.51
C LEU A 97 -14.07 -55.45 16.08
N GLY A 98 -14.17 -55.14 14.78
CA GLY A 98 -15.26 -54.36 14.20
C GLY A 98 -14.91 -52.89 13.90
N LEU A 99 -15.93 -52.05 13.73
CA LEU A 99 -15.77 -50.65 13.33
C LEU A 99 -15.34 -49.78 14.52
N ASN A 100 -14.19 -49.13 14.42
CA ASN A 100 -13.63 -48.25 15.45
C ASN A 100 -13.38 -46.86 14.88
N THR A 101 -13.64 -45.82 15.67
CA THR A 101 -13.22 -44.44 15.37
C THR A 101 -11.88 -44.15 16.04
N ILE A 102 -10.90 -43.73 15.26
CA ILE A 102 -9.55 -43.41 15.70
C ILE A 102 -9.33 -41.91 15.62
N ARG A 103 -8.98 -41.31 16.76
CA ARG A 103 -8.59 -39.90 16.86
C ARG A 103 -7.09 -39.74 16.65
N LEU A 104 -6.72 -39.03 15.60
CA LEU A 104 -5.34 -38.67 15.28
C LEU A 104 -5.03 -37.27 15.79
N TYR A 105 -3.86 -37.11 16.41
CA TYR A 105 -3.41 -35.84 16.96
C TYR A 105 -2.30 -35.24 16.10
N PRO A 106 -2.34 -33.92 15.83
CA PRO A 106 -1.31 -33.26 15.05
C PRO A 106 -0.04 -33.02 15.85
N SER A 107 1.10 -32.99 15.15
CA SER A 107 2.39 -32.56 15.65
C SER A 107 3.08 -31.70 14.59
N GLY A 108 3.82 -30.68 15.03
CA GLY A 108 4.52 -29.74 14.14
C GLY A 108 3.83 -28.37 14.04
N LYS A 109 4.15 -27.64 12.97
CA LYS A 109 3.77 -26.24 12.77
C LYS A 109 3.48 -26.01 11.28
N PRO A 110 2.25 -25.61 10.89
CA PRO A 110 1.92 -25.31 9.51
C PRO A 110 2.74 -24.12 8.97
N VAL A 111 3.32 -24.26 7.77
CA VAL A 111 4.24 -23.26 7.19
C VAL A 111 3.55 -22.30 6.21
N ALA A 112 2.54 -22.77 5.48
CA ALA A 112 1.79 -21.97 4.51
C ALA A 112 0.27 -22.14 4.67
N ALA A 113 -0.52 -21.14 4.29
CA ALA A 113 -1.97 -21.22 4.25
C ALA A 113 -2.43 -22.02 3.02
N GLY A 114 -3.56 -22.71 3.12
CA GLY A 114 -4.10 -23.56 2.05
C GLY A 114 -4.62 -24.90 2.57
N THR A 115 -5.12 -25.72 1.64
CA THR A 115 -5.60 -27.08 1.94
C THR A 115 -4.46 -28.08 1.81
N ASN A 116 -4.21 -28.85 2.86
CA ASN A 116 -3.20 -29.91 2.90
C ASN A 116 -3.88 -31.26 2.95
N THR A 117 -3.59 -32.13 1.99
CA THR A 117 -4.08 -33.51 1.95
C THR A 117 -3.09 -34.44 2.63
N PHE A 118 -3.54 -35.18 3.63
CA PHE A 118 -2.76 -36.15 4.39
C PHE A 118 -3.14 -37.57 4.00
N THR A 119 -2.15 -38.44 3.88
CA THR A 119 -2.36 -39.88 3.64
C THR A 119 -2.00 -40.67 4.89
N VAL A 120 -2.90 -41.54 5.37
CA VAL A 120 -2.67 -42.42 6.52
C VAL A 120 -2.65 -43.89 6.12
N VAL A 121 -1.88 -44.68 6.87
CA VAL A 121 -1.68 -46.12 6.62
C VAL A 121 -2.10 -46.94 7.84
N TYR A 122 -2.84 -48.02 7.61
CA TYR A 122 -3.23 -49.01 8.62
C TYR A 122 -3.17 -50.41 7.99
N GLY A 123 -2.12 -51.17 8.32
CA GLY A 123 -1.80 -52.42 7.63
C GLY A 123 -1.46 -52.17 6.15
N SER A 124 -2.14 -52.86 5.24
CA SER A 124 -2.07 -52.61 3.79
C SER A 124 -3.09 -51.59 3.28
N SER A 125 -3.95 -51.06 4.17
CA SER A 125 -4.99 -50.12 3.81
C SER A 125 -4.49 -48.68 3.95
N THR A 126 -4.81 -47.85 2.95
CA THR A 126 -4.57 -46.41 2.97
C THR A 126 -5.86 -45.64 2.70
N CYS A 127 -5.95 -44.44 3.27
CA CYS A 127 -6.94 -43.42 2.90
C CYS A 127 -6.40 -42.00 3.15
N SER A 128 -7.07 -41.00 2.58
CA SER A 128 -6.66 -39.59 2.66
C SER A 128 -7.71 -38.69 3.32
N PHE A 129 -7.27 -37.56 3.89
CA PHE A 129 -8.14 -36.50 4.40
C PHE A 129 -7.49 -35.11 4.28
N ASP A 130 -8.32 -34.07 4.21
CA ASP A 130 -7.89 -32.69 4.04
C ASP A 130 -7.93 -31.87 5.34
N ILE A 131 -6.93 -30.99 5.50
CA ILE A 131 -6.88 -29.96 6.54
C ILE A 131 -6.63 -28.60 5.94
N THR A 132 -7.56 -27.67 6.18
CA THR A 132 -7.44 -26.27 5.74
C THR A 132 -6.68 -25.45 6.79
N VAL A 133 -5.55 -24.87 6.39
CA VAL A 133 -4.74 -23.95 7.19
C VAL A 133 -5.04 -22.51 6.77
N VAL A 134 -5.34 -21.65 7.75
CA VAL A 134 -5.60 -20.22 7.53
C VAL A 134 -4.36 -19.38 7.85
N GLY A 135 -4.08 -18.37 7.02
CA GLY A 135 -2.99 -17.40 7.25
C GLY A 135 -3.33 -16.35 8.32
N PRO A 136 -2.35 -15.53 8.76
CA PRO A 136 -2.64 -14.37 9.59
C PRO A 136 -3.56 -13.38 8.85
N ALA A 137 -4.45 -12.73 9.58
CA ALA A 137 -5.24 -11.64 9.01
C ALA A 137 -4.30 -10.52 8.51
N PRO A 138 -4.54 -9.93 7.31
CA PRO A 138 -3.72 -8.82 6.84
C PRO A 138 -3.72 -7.69 7.87
N PRO A 139 -2.57 -7.01 8.09
CA PRO A 139 -2.52 -5.84 8.97
C PRO A 139 -3.43 -4.73 8.42
N ALA A 140 -3.85 -3.79 9.28
CA ALA A 140 -4.55 -2.60 8.80
C ALA A 140 -3.62 -1.77 7.90
N ALA A 141 -4.15 -1.29 6.78
CA ALA A 141 -3.42 -0.37 5.93
C ALA A 141 -3.22 0.99 6.61
N VAL A 142 -2.13 1.66 6.27
CA VAL A 142 -1.91 3.07 6.60
C VAL A 142 -1.97 3.87 5.31
N PHE A 143 -2.83 4.88 5.27
CA PHE A 143 -3.06 5.69 4.07
C PHE A 143 -3.67 7.05 4.43
N THR A 144 -3.64 7.99 3.48
CA THR A 144 -4.32 9.29 3.57
C THR A 144 -5.28 9.47 2.40
N LEU A 145 -6.33 10.28 2.57
CA LEU A 145 -7.24 10.61 1.47
C LEU A 145 -6.57 11.66 0.58
N ALA A 146 -6.49 11.41 -0.72
CA ALA A 146 -5.94 12.39 -1.65
C ALA A 146 -6.86 13.64 -1.67
N GLY A 147 -6.30 14.83 -1.45
CA GLY A 147 -7.04 16.09 -1.38
C GLY A 147 -7.58 16.49 0.01
N ALA A 148 -7.36 15.66 1.04
CA ALA A 148 -7.65 16.05 2.43
C ALA A 148 -6.86 17.31 2.84
N PRO A 149 -7.43 18.20 3.69
CA PRO A 149 -8.76 18.12 4.33
C PRO A 149 -9.92 18.65 3.45
N ASN A 150 -9.65 19.01 2.20
CA ASN A 150 -10.60 19.70 1.32
C ASN A 150 -11.38 18.71 0.44
N LEU A 151 -11.50 18.99 -0.85
CA LEU A 151 -12.18 18.13 -1.80
C LEU A 151 -11.42 16.83 -2.04
N CYS A 152 -12.14 15.70 -2.00
CA CYS A 152 -11.60 14.41 -2.34
C CYS A 152 -11.09 14.41 -3.80
N THR A 153 -9.79 14.24 -3.98
CA THR A 153 -9.16 14.22 -5.31
C THR A 153 -9.54 12.93 -6.04
N GLY A 154 -9.86 13.06 -7.33
CA GLY A 154 -10.30 11.94 -8.16
C GLY A 154 -11.67 11.37 -7.78
N ALA A 155 -12.47 12.12 -7.01
CA ALA A 155 -13.80 11.68 -6.62
C ALA A 155 -14.79 11.69 -7.78
N ILE A 156 -15.45 10.55 -8.06
CA ILE A 156 -16.38 10.38 -9.17
C ILE A 156 -17.61 9.59 -8.70
N PRO A 157 -18.82 10.17 -8.71
CA PRO A 157 -20.04 9.45 -8.39
C PRO A 157 -20.48 8.60 -9.59
N GLY A 158 -20.87 7.36 -9.33
CA GLY A 158 -21.56 6.48 -10.28
C GLY A 158 -23.06 6.44 -9.98
N GLY A 159 -23.89 6.39 -11.03
CA GLY A 159 -25.34 6.29 -10.92
C GLY A 159 -26.06 7.62 -10.62
N THR A 160 -27.39 7.58 -10.61
CA THR A 160 -28.26 8.72 -10.27
C THR A 160 -28.81 8.59 -8.87
N PHE A 161 -28.85 9.69 -8.12
CA PHE A 161 -29.36 9.75 -6.75
C PHE A 161 -30.70 10.48 -6.78
N THR A 162 -31.79 9.82 -6.41
CA THR A 162 -33.15 10.39 -6.52
C THR A 162 -33.87 10.26 -5.19
N VAL A 163 -34.57 11.31 -4.75
CA VAL A 163 -35.34 11.27 -3.50
C VAL A 163 -36.35 10.13 -3.51
N GLY A 164 -36.35 9.33 -2.44
CA GLY A 164 -37.28 8.22 -2.23
C GLY A 164 -36.94 6.94 -3.02
N VAL A 165 -35.87 6.94 -3.82
CA VAL A 165 -35.41 5.74 -4.54
C VAL A 165 -34.21 5.14 -3.81
N PRO A 166 -34.30 3.89 -3.31
CA PRO A 166 -33.16 3.22 -2.69
C PRO A 166 -31.97 3.11 -3.65
N LEU A 167 -30.75 3.30 -3.13
CA LEU A 167 -29.54 3.16 -3.94
C LEU A 167 -29.35 1.72 -4.42
N ALA A 168 -28.98 1.57 -5.68
CA ALA A 168 -28.62 0.30 -6.31
C ALA A 168 -27.09 0.08 -6.23
N PRO A 169 -26.59 -1.14 -6.49
CA PRO A 169 -25.14 -1.41 -6.52
C PRO A 169 -24.35 -0.55 -7.53
N SER A 170 -25.02 0.02 -8.54
CA SER A 170 -24.41 0.96 -9.49
C SER A 170 -24.19 2.36 -8.93
N ASN A 171 -24.85 2.71 -7.81
CA ASN A 171 -24.63 3.94 -7.09
C ASN A 171 -23.33 3.84 -6.30
N THR A 172 -22.26 4.45 -6.82
CA THR A 172 -20.92 4.34 -6.26
C THR A 172 -20.28 5.71 -6.09
N LEU A 173 -19.19 5.76 -5.32
CA LEU A 173 -18.29 6.91 -5.24
C LEU A 173 -16.86 6.40 -5.33
N THR A 174 -16.19 6.67 -6.44
CA THR A 174 -14.76 6.39 -6.59
C THR A 174 -13.97 7.54 -5.96
N ILE A 175 -12.85 7.26 -5.29
CA ILE A 175 -11.93 8.23 -4.67
C ILE A 175 -10.47 7.77 -4.86
N GLN A 176 -9.50 8.65 -4.57
CA GLN A 176 -8.09 8.27 -4.46
C GLN A 176 -7.56 8.38 -3.02
N VAL A 177 -6.66 7.46 -2.67
CA VAL A 177 -5.94 7.44 -1.40
C VAL A 177 -4.45 7.24 -1.65
N ASP A 178 -3.61 7.86 -0.83
CA ASP A 178 -2.16 7.63 -0.85
C ASP A 178 -1.76 6.65 0.25
N VAL A 179 -1.36 5.44 -0.17
CA VAL A 179 -1.08 4.30 0.72
C VAL A 179 0.39 4.30 1.12
N THR A 180 0.65 4.39 2.42
CA THR A 180 2.01 4.31 2.98
C THR A 180 2.36 2.91 3.45
N THR A 181 1.37 2.13 3.89
CA THR A 181 1.55 0.72 4.30
C THR A 181 0.45 -0.15 3.70
N PRO A 182 0.79 -1.18 2.89
CA PRO A 182 -0.17 -2.17 2.39
C PRO A 182 -0.91 -2.86 3.54
N GLY A 183 -2.17 -3.23 3.32
CA GLY A 183 -2.99 -3.82 4.35
C GLY A 183 -4.48 -3.73 4.04
N PHE A 184 -5.30 -4.22 4.96
CA PHE A 184 -6.74 -4.16 4.86
C PHE A 184 -7.25 -2.74 5.17
N TYR A 185 -8.19 -2.26 4.37
CA TYR A 185 -8.83 -0.97 4.60
C TYR A 185 -10.35 -1.11 4.69
N VAL A 186 -10.94 -0.18 5.44
CA VAL A 186 -12.37 0.12 5.42
C VAL A 186 -12.50 1.64 5.36
N ILE A 187 -13.26 2.14 4.40
CA ILE A 187 -13.55 3.55 4.22
C ILE A 187 -15.06 3.71 4.26
N ALA A 188 -15.52 4.69 5.02
CA ALA A 188 -16.91 5.07 5.07
C ALA A 188 -17.06 6.54 4.68
N ALA A 189 -18.16 6.86 4.02
CA ALA A 189 -18.54 8.21 3.70
C ALA A 189 -20.02 8.40 4.04
N ALA A 190 -20.31 9.42 4.84
CA ALA A 190 -21.67 9.73 5.25
C ALA A 190 -22.19 10.95 4.51
N THR A 191 -23.51 11.00 4.30
CA THR A 191 -24.20 12.19 3.80
C THR A 191 -25.24 12.64 4.79
N THR A 192 -25.59 13.93 4.75
CA THR A 192 -26.73 14.47 5.50
C THR A 192 -28.08 14.14 4.86
N SER A 193 -28.09 13.55 3.66
CA SER A 193 -29.28 13.36 2.83
C SER A 193 -29.78 11.91 2.80
N GLY A 194 -29.52 11.12 3.85
CA GLY A 194 -30.16 9.80 4.04
C GLY A 194 -29.50 8.61 3.33
N PHE A 195 -28.32 8.80 2.74
CA PHE A 195 -27.51 7.73 2.15
C PHE A 195 -26.05 7.79 2.60
N ALA A 196 -25.33 6.70 2.42
CA ALA A 196 -23.92 6.57 2.80
C ALA A 196 -23.18 5.67 1.82
N PHE A 197 -21.86 5.76 1.79
CA PHE A 197 -21.00 4.88 1.00
C PHE A 197 -20.04 4.13 1.91
N THR A 198 -19.75 2.88 1.57
CA THR A 198 -18.72 2.09 2.23
C THR A 198 -17.89 1.34 1.21
N GLY A 199 -16.61 1.14 1.51
CA GLY A 199 -15.72 0.32 0.72
C GLY A 199 -14.71 -0.37 1.62
N SER A 200 -14.40 -1.63 1.33
CA SER A 200 -13.36 -2.38 2.01
C SER A 200 -12.58 -3.21 1.01
N GLY A 201 -11.34 -3.53 1.37
CA GLY A 201 -10.45 -4.27 0.48
C GLY A 201 -9.04 -4.38 1.04
N LEU A 202 -8.12 -4.77 0.17
CA LEU A 202 -6.71 -4.94 0.50
C LEU A 202 -5.87 -4.06 -0.44
N PHE A 203 -5.07 -3.17 0.13
CA PHE A 203 -3.98 -2.55 -0.61
C PHE A 203 -2.80 -3.51 -0.63
N ILE A 204 -2.31 -3.81 -1.83
CA ILE A 204 -1.15 -4.68 -2.07
C ILE A 204 0.12 -3.91 -2.43
N GLY A 205 0.02 -2.59 -2.61
CA GLY A 205 1.12 -1.71 -2.95
C GLY A 205 0.94 -0.31 -2.37
N THR A 206 2.05 0.42 -2.27
CA THR A 206 2.09 1.81 -1.78
C THR A 206 1.80 2.82 -2.89
N GLY A 207 1.62 4.09 -2.54
CA GLY A 207 1.35 5.19 -3.44
C GLY A 207 -0.15 5.41 -3.69
N LEU A 208 -0.47 6.22 -4.71
CA LEU A 208 -1.85 6.53 -5.07
C LEU A 208 -2.61 5.29 -5.55
N GLN A 209 -3.68 4.95 -4.84
CA GLN A 209 -4.59 3.86 -5.15
C GLN A 209 -6.02 4.41 -5.33
N THR A 210 -6.76 3.83 -6.27
CA THR A 210 -8.17 4.15 -6.49
C THR A 210 -9.05 3.20 -5.68
N VAL A 211 -10.04 3.75 -4.98
CA VAL A 211 -11.03 2.98 -4.21
C VAL A 211 -12.43 3.33 -4.69
N THR A 212 -13.25 2.32 -4.94
CA THR A 212 -14.68 2.50 -5.20
C THR A 212 -15.48 2.17 -3.93
N LEU A 213 -16.29 3.12 -3.49
CA LEU A 213 -17.22 2.96 -2.38
C LEU A 213 -18.62 2.68 -2.95
N THR A 214 -19.34 1.73 -2.36
CA THR A 214 -20.71 1.36 -2.76
C THR A 214 -21.73 2.09 -1.89
N GLY A 215 -22.72 2.69 -2.54
CA GLY A 215 -23.80 3.44 -1.90
C GLY A 215 -24.87 2.54 -1.28
N THR A 216 -25.42 2.97 -0.15
CA THR A 216 -26.55 2.36 0.55
C THR A 216 -27.48 3.45 1.10
N GLY A 217 -28.73 3.09 1.38
CA GLY A 217 -29.74 4.01 1.89
C GLY A 217 -30.64 4.58 0.80
N THR A 218 -31.42 5.60 1.16
CA THR A 218 -32.43 6.20 0.29
C THR A 218 -32.33 7.72 0.44
N PRO A 219 -32.01 8.47 -0.64
CA PRO A 219 -31.93 9.91 -0.55
C PRO A 219 -33.24 10.54 -0.07
N SER A 220 -33.16 11.46 0.89
CA SER A 220 -34.31 12.05 1.56
C SER A 220 -34.62 13.50 1.16
N THR A 221 -33.63 14.22 0.62
CA THR A 221 -33.76 15.64 0.25
C THR A 221 -33.08 15.89 -1.09
N ALA A 222 -33.77 16.61 -1.99
CA ALA A 222 -33.23 16.98 -3.29
C ALA A 222 -32.28 18.18 -3.16
N GLY A 223 -31.32 18.30 -4.09
CA GLY A 223 -30.30 19.34 -4.08
C GLY A 223 -28.89 18.77 -3.92
N THR A 224 -27.94 19.60 -3.47
CA THR A 224 -26.56 19.18 -3.24
C THR A 224 -26.42 18.52 -1.87
N ALA A 225 -26.06 17.24 -1.87
CA ALA A 225 -25.69 16.48 -0.69
C ALA A 225 -24.16 16.49 -0.55
N ILE A 226 -23.66 16.98 0.58
CA ILE A 226 -22.24 16.93 0.91
C ILE A 226 -21.92 15.53 1.44
N VAL A 227 -21.03 14.83 0.76
CA VAL A 227 -20.47 13.56 1.19
C VAL A 227 -19.17 13.84 1.93
N THR A 228 -19.09 13.41 3.18
CA THR A 228 -17.84 13.47 3.96
C THR A 228 -17.24 12.09 4.03
N VAL A 229 -16.08 11.91 3.41
CA VAL A 229 -15.28 10.68 3.47
C VAL A 229 -14.39 10.75 4.69
N THR A 230 -14.42 9.70 5.51
CA THR A 230 -13.65 9.64 6.76
C THR A 230 -12.83 8.35 6.80
N THR A 231 -11.59 8.46 7.28
CA THR A 231 -10.71 7.32 7.53
C THR A 231 -10.61 7.01 9.03
N PRO A 232 -10.16 5.79 9.40
CA PRO A 232 -9.92 5.44 10.81
C PRO A 232 -8.95 6.37 11.54
N THR A 233 -8.03 7.04 10.82
CA THR A 233 -7.08 8.01 11.37
C THR A 233 -7.63 9.45 11.40
N LEU A 234 -8.94 9.63 11.19
CA LEU A 234 -9.65 10.92 11.19
C LEU A 234 -9.19 11.94 10.13
N ASN A 235 -8.50 11.50 9.07
CA ASN A 235 -8.34 12.32 7.87
C ASN A 235 -9.65 12.32 7.09
N THR A 236 -10.15 13.50 6.75
CA THR A 236 -11.41 13.69 6.02
C THR A 236 -11.20 14.43 4.71
N CYS A 237 -12.08 14.19 3.75
CA CYS A 237 -12.27 15.03 2.58
C CYS A 237 -13.75 15.06 2.21
N THR A 238 -14.17 16.04 1.40
CA THR A 238 -15.58 16.20 1.00
C THR A 238 -15.79 16.06 -0.50
N TYR A 239 -17.02 15.69 -0.89
CA TYR A 239 -17.45 15.70 -2.28
C TYR A 239 -18.95 15.99 -2.40
N ASP A 240 -19.34 16.79 -3.39
CA ASP A 240 -20.74 17.19 -3.59
C ASP A 240 -21.45 16.27 -4.58
N ILE A 241 -22.51 15.58 -4.12
CA ILE A 241 -23.40 14.78 -4.96
C ILE A 241 -24.72 15.50 -5.15
N THR A 242 -25.19 15.56 -6.40
CA THR A 242 -26.53 16.05 -6.69
C THR A 242 -27.57 14.95 -6.50
N VAL A 243 -28.59 15.24 -5.68
CA VAL A 243 -29.78 14.43 -5.48
C VAL A 243 -30.95 15.04 -6.25
N LEU A 244 -31.56 14.25 -7.13
CA LEU A 244 -32.71 14.62 -7.95
C LEU A 244 -34.03 14.58 -7.15
N PRO A 245 -35.05 15.37 -7.52
CA PRO A 245 -36.37 15.33 -6.89
C PRO A 245 -37.05 13.97 -7.02
N ALA A 246 -38.04 13.70 -6.18
CA ALA A 246 -38.85 12.48 -6.27
C ALA A 246 -39.46 12.34 -7.67
N GLY A 247 -39.36 11.15 -8.27
CA GLY A 247 -39.74 10.91 -9.67
C GLY A 247 -38.70 11.29 -10.72
N GLY A 248 -37.47 11.64 -10.31
CA GLY A 248 -36.33 11.95 -11.21
C GLY A 248 -36.33 13.38 -11.76
N GLY A 249 -37.42 14.13 -11.53
CA GLY A 249 -37.65 15.46 -12.10
C GLY A 249 -37.91 15.44 -13.61
N THR A 250 -38.45 16.54 -14.14
CA THR A 250 -38.50 16.75 -15.59
C THR A 250 -37.13 17.18 -16.10
N ALA A 251 -36.73 16.71 -17.28
CA ALA A 251 -35.50 17.18 -17.91
C ALA A 251 -35.57 18.69 -18.16
N ALA A 252 -34.50 19.41 -17.81
CA ALA A 252 -34.38 20.80 -18.16
C ALA A 252 -34.27 20.98 -19.68
N VAL A 253 -34.82 22.08 -20.18
CA VAL A 253 -34.55 22.56 -21.54
C VAL A 253 -33.66 23.77 -21.42
N TYR A 254 -32.47 23.68 -22.02
CA TYR A 254 -31.46 24.74 -21.98
C TYR A 254 -30.62 24.70 -23.24
N THR A 255 -29.98 25.84 -23.55
CA THR A 255 -29.00 25.96 -24.63
C THR A 255 -27.68 26.49 -24.09
N PHE A 256 -26.57 26.11 -24.70
CA PHE A 256 -25.28 26.72 -24.37
C PHE A 256 -25.10 28.06 -25.11
N ASP A 257 -24.48 29.01 -24.43
CA ASP A 257 -24.09 30.28 -25.04
C ASP A 257 -23.06 30.02 -26.16
N GLY A 258 -23.40 30.40 -27.40
CA GLY A 258 -22.60 30.13 -28.60
C GLY A 258 -23.24 29.17 -29.61
N GLY A 259 -24.38 28.55 -29.27
CA GLY A 259 -25.16 27.74 -30.19
C GLY A 259 -24.37 26.54 -30.75
N SER A 260 -24.44 26.28 -32.06
CA SER A 260 -23.72 25.17 -32.74
C SER A 260 -22.25 25.48 -33.06
N GLY A 261 -21.71 26.58 -32.55
CA GLY A 261 -20.36 27.07 -32.84
C GLY A 261 -19.42 26.99 -31.65
N ALA A 262 -18.49 27.93 -31.52
CA ALA A 262 -17.66 28.04 -30.31
C ALA A 262 -18.49 28.57 -29.14
N CYS A 263 -18.30 28.03 -27.94
CA CYS A 263 -18.88 28.59 -26.73
C CYS A 263 -18.35 30.02 -26.55
N THR A 264 -19.22 31.00 -26.34
CA THR A 264 -18.81 32.41 -26.27
C THR A 264 -18.35 32.83 -24.88
N ASN A 265 -18.83 32.16 -23.82
CA ASN A 265 -18.57 32.49 -22.42
C ASN A 265 -18.13 31.24 -21.65
N PHE A 266 -16.89 30.78 -21.86
CA PHE A 266 -16.31 29.68 -21.09
C PHE A 266 -14.99 30.08 -20.40
N VAL A 267 -14.70 29.44 -19.27
CA VAL A 267 -13.43 29.59 -18.54
C VAL A 267 -12.89 28.21 -18.20
N VAL A 268 -11.68 27.90 -18.68
CA VAL A 268 -10.96 26.67 -18.31
C VAL A 268 -10.04 26.97 -17.13
N ASN A 269 -10.16 26.20 -16.06
CA ASN A 269 -9.28 26.27 -14.89
C ASN A 269 -8.40 25.01 -14.80
N GLY A 270 -7.25 25.18 -14.15
CA GLY A 270 -6.25 24.14 -13.97
C GLY A 270 -5.27 24.01 -15.13
N THR A 271 -4.16 23.32 -14.87
CA THR A 271 -3.15 22.97 -15.89
C THR A 271 -3.33 21.52 -16.29
N TYR A 272 -3.31 21.24 -17.60
CA TYR A 272 -3.56 19.91 -18.15
C TYR A 272 -2.24 19.33 -18.68
N ILE A 273 -1.53 18.62 -17.80
CA ILE A 273 -0.18 18.14 -18.05
C ILE A 273 -0.20 16.75 -18.66
N ILE A 274 0.47 16.57 -19.79
CA ILE A 274 0.61 15.27 -20.46
C ILE A 274 1.25 14.24 -19.52
N GLY A 275 0.66 13.04 -19.43
CA GLY A 275 1.10 11.96 -18.55
C GLY A 275 0.54 12.02 -17.13
N SER A 276 -0.27 13.02 -16.79
CA SER A 276 -0.84 13.20 -15.44
C SER A 276 -2.34 12.92 -15.39
N THR A 277 -2.82 12.47 -14.23
CA THR A 277 -4.26 12.40 -13.91
C THR A 277 -4.79 13.79 -13.55
N VAL A 278 -5.99 14.14 -14.02
CA VAL A 278 -6.60 15.43 -13.68
C VAL A 278 -7.09 15.46 -12.24
N SER A 279 -7.10 16.65 -11.64
CA SER A 279 -7.47 16.88 -10.25
C SER A 279 -8.78 17.65 -10.12
N ALA A 280 -9.26 17.88 -8.89
CA ALA A 280 -10.41 18.73 -8.62
C ALA A 280 -10.23 20.20 -9.06
N ALA A 281 -8.98 20.65 -9.29
CA ALA A 281 -8.69 21.99 -9.82
C ALA A 281 -8.91 22.11 -11.33
N ASN A 282 -9.04 20.99 -12.05
CA ASN A 282 -9.24 20.96 -13.50
C ASN A 282 -10.74 21.03 -13.81
N THR A 283 -11.24 22.24 -14.11
CA THR A 283 -12.66 22.47 -14.39
C THR A 283 -12.85 23.32 -15.65
N VAL A 284 -14.07 23.29 -16.18
CA VAL A 284 -14.53 24.28 -17.17
C VAL A 284 -15.86 24.87 -16.73
N THR A 285 -15.94 26.18 -16.74
CA THR A 285 -17.17 26.93 -16.48
C THR A 285 -17.82 27.28 -17.81
N LEU A 286 -19.12 27.00 -17.94
CA LEU A 286 -19.96 27.31 -19.11
C LEU A 286 -21.17 28.14 -18.69
N GLN A 287 -21.65 29.01 -19.57
CA GLN A 287 -22.97 29.65 -19.43
C GLN A 287 -24.02 28.91 -20.25
N VAL A 288 -25.20 28.75 -19.68
CA VAL A 288 -26.37 28.17 -20.33
C VAL A 288 -27.59 29.06 -20.17
N THR A 289 -28.42 29.16 -21.20
CA THR A 289 -29.72 29.80 -21.13
C THR A 289 -30.78 28.73 -20.88
N VAL A 290 -31.39 28.75 -19.70
CA VAL A 290 -32.43 27.77 -19.30
C VAL A 290 -33.81 28.29 -19.70
N THR A 291 -34.54 27.54 -20.52
CA THR A 291 -35.93 27.87 -20.91
C THR A 291 -36.95 27.10 -20.09
N THR A 292 -36.60 25.90 -19.61
CA THR A 292 -37.45 25.10 -18.75
C THR A 292 -36.62 24.57 -17.59
N PRO A 293 -36.92 24.97 -16.34
CA PRO A 293 -36.29 24.43 -15.15
C PRO A 293 -36.45 22.91 -15.09
N GLY A 294 -35.48 22.22 -14.51
CA GLY A 294 -35.47 20.76 -14.50
C GLY A 294 -34.09 20.20 -14.21
N THR A 295 -33.97 18.89 -14.33
CA THR A 295 -32.72 18.17 -14.11
C THR A 295 -31.84 18.21 -15.36
N TYR A 296 -30.52 18.28 -15.19
CA TYR A 296 -29.58 18.24 -16.30
C TYR A 296 -28.42 17.29 -16.00
N THR A 297 -27.91 16.68 -17.07
CA THR A 297 -26.65 15.96 -17.12
C THR A 297 -25.89 16.51 -18.32
N ILE A 298 -24.75 17.15 -18.07
CA ILE A 298 -23.85 17.65 -19.09
C ILE A 298 -22.60 16.78 -19.04
N THR A 299 -22.25 16.16 -20.18
CA THR A 299 -21.01 15.40 -20.35
C THR A 299 -20.40 15.79 -21.69
N THR A 300 -19.09 15.90 -21.79
CA THR A 300 -18.42 16.16 -23.07
C THR A 300 -18.05 14.88 -23.80
N ASN A 301 -17.62 15.00 -25.05
CA ASN A 301 -16.79 13.95 -25.66
C ASN A 301 -15.53 13.71 -24.80
N THR A 302 -14.96 12.51 -24.94
CA THR A 302 -13.63 12.21 -24.42
C THR A 302 -12.59 12.68 -25.42
N ALA A 303 -11.59 13.43 -24.95
CA ALA A 303 -10.40 13.78 -25.74
C ALA A 303 -9.16 13.76 -24.85
N ASN A 304 -8.05 13.27 -25.38
CA ASN A 304 -6.77 13.12 -24.65
C ASN A 304 -6.92 12.42 -23.28
N GLY A 305 -7.78 11.39 -23.22
CA GLY A 305 -8.02 10.58 -22.02
C GLY A 305 -8.82 11.26 -20.90
N ILE A 306 -9.36 12.46 -21.12
CA ILE A 306 -10.18 13.17 -20.15
C ILE A 306 -11.60 13.44 -20.67
N THR A 307 -12.54 13.58 -19.74
CA THR A 307 -13.94 13.94 -19.99
C THR A 307 -14.41 14.92 -18.93
N PHE A 308 -15.20 15.93 -19.31
CA PHE A 308 -15.84 16.85 -18.38
C PHE A 308 -17.29 16.46 -18.16
N SER A 309 -17.76 16.51 -16.91
CA SER A 309 -19.17 16.25 -16.62
C SER A 309 -19.71 17.00 -15.40
N LYS A 310 -21.03 17.20 -15.37
CA LYS A 310 -21.80 17.67 -14.21
C LYS A 310 -23.25 17.22 -14.32
N THR A 311 -23.82 16.79 -13.19
CA THR A 311 -25.26 16.64 -13.00
C THR A 311 -25.77 17.72 -12.05
N GLY A 312 -27.02 18.14 -12.24
CA GLY A 312 -27.59 19.26 -11.48
C GLY A 312 -29.08 19.44 -11.70
N VAL A 313 -29.64 20.49 -11.08
CA VAL A 313 -31.01 20.94 -11.28
C VAL A 313 -31.00 22.45 -11.52
N PHE A 314 -31.61 22.91 -12.61
CA PHE A 314 -31.94 24.30 -12.80
C PHE A 314 -33.27 24.59 -12.13
N THR A 315 -33.30 25.61 -11.26
CA THR A 315 -34.49 25.98 -10.49
C THR A 315 -35.25 27.16 -11.10
N THR A 316 -34.65 27.88 -12.05
CA THR A 316 -35.25 29.06 -12.70
C THR A 316 -34.92 29.10 -14.19
N ALA A 317 -35.80 29.73 -14.98
CA ALA A 317 -35.66 29.89 -16.43
C ALA A 317 -34.88 31.18 -16.75
N THR A 318 -33.61 31.21 -16.36
CA THR A 318 -32.69 32.36 -16.55
C THR A 318 -31.34 31.86 -17.05
N PRO A 319 -30.44 32.73 -17.53
CA PRO A 319 -29.05 32.37 -17.73
C PRO A 319 -28.42 31.86 -16.43
N GLN A 320 -27.76 30.71 -16.50
CA GLN A 320 -27.14 30.02 -15.37
C GLN A 320 -25.73 29.59 -15.72
N THR A 321 -24.87 29.54 -14.72
CA THR A 321 -23.49 29.09 -14.86
C THR A 321 -23.35 27.64 -14.40
N VAL A 322 -22.65 26.82 -15.17
CA VAL A 322 -22.37 25.42 -14.85
C VAL A 322 -20.87 25.20 -14.83
N VAL A 323 -20.35 24.61 -13.75
CA VAL A 323 -18.95 24.19 -13.64
C VAL A 323 -18.87 22.68 -13.84
N LEU A 324 -18.23 22.26 -14.94
CA LEU A 324 -17.96 20.86 -15.23
C LEU A 324 -16.60 20.46 -14.66
N ASN A 325 -16.53 19.28 -14.07
CA ASN A 325 -15.29 18.74 -13.50
C ASN A 325 -14.63 17.79 -14.50
N ALA A 326 -13.31 17.91 -14.70
CA ALA A 326 -12.55 16.97 -15.51
C ALA A 326 -12.35 15.65 -14.75
N THR A 327 -12.38 14.55 -15.49
CA THR A 327 -12.06 13.20 -15.01
C THR A 327 -11.17 12.50 -16.02
N GLY A 328 -10.36 11.53 -15.56
CA GLY A 328 -9.50 10.71 -16.42
C GLY A 328 -8.00 10.99 -16.27
N THR A 329 -7.21 10.29 -17.08
CA THR A 329 -5.74 10.42 -17.09
C THR A 329 -5.28 10.78 -18.48
N ILE A 330 -4.44 11.81 -18.58
CA ILE A 330 -3.89 12.27 -19.86
C ILE A 330 -2.76 11.31 -20.27
N PRO A 331 -2.89 10.55 -21.37
CA PRO A 331 -1.85 9.61 -21.77
C PRO A 331 -0.53 10.32 -22.05
N ALA A 332 0.60 9.71 -21.66
CA ALA A 332 1.94 10.26 -21.93
C ALA A 332 2.26 10.40 -23.43
N THR A 333 1.50 9.72 -24.30
CA THR A 333 1.60 9.80 -25.76
C THR A 333 0.84 10.97 -26.37
N THR A 334 0.14 11.77 -25.56
CA THR A 334 -0.63 12.94 -26.04
C THR A 334 0.31 14.01 -26.59
N THR A 335 -0.05 14.64 -27.71
CA THR A 335 0.70 15.78 -28.25
C THR A 335 0.26 17.09 -27.57
N ALA A 336 1.21 17.95 -27.22
CA ALA A 336 0.89 19.24 -26.61
C ALA A 336 0.14 20.15 -27.59
N GLY A 337 -0.77 20.96 -27.08
CA GLY A 337 -1.58 21.88 -27.87
C GLY A 337 -3.07 21.91 -27.50
N PRO A 338 -3.87 22.66 -28.26
CA PRO A 338 -5.30 22.75 -28.04
C PRO A 338 -6.00 21.44 -28.37
N SER A 339 -6.97 21.05 -27.54
CA SER A 339 -7.96 20.03 -27.88
C SER A 339 -9.36 20.55 -27.67
N THR A 340 -10.26 20.20 -28.59
CA THR A 340 -11.65 20.64 -28.57
C THR A 340 -12.52 19.67 -27.76
N PHE A 341 -13.38 20.25 -26.94
CA PHE A 341 -14.42 19.55 -26.20
C PHE A 341 -15.78 20.15 -26.56
N ALA A 342 -16.76 19.28 -26.72
CA ALA A 342 -18.15 19.63 -26.98
C ALA A 342 -19.04 18.85 -26.00
N PRO A 343 -19.96 19.52 -25.28
CA PRO A 343 -21.05 18.86 -24.58
C PRO A 343 -21.86 17.98 -25.52
N VAL A 344 -22.22 16.78 -25.08
CA VAL A 344 -23.07 15.84 -25.83
C VAL A 344 -24.53 16.16 -25.53
N GLY A 345 -25.33 16.55 -26.54
CA GLY A 345 -26.75 16.91 -26.36
C GLY A 345 -27.33 17.86 -27.41
N ALA A 346 -28.55 18.34 -27.17
CA ALA A 346 -29.41 19.02 -28.16
C ALA A 346 -28.98 20.44 -28.60
N SER A 347 -27.98 21.04 -27.95
CA SER A 347 -27.25 22.18 -28.49
C SER A 347 -25.77 21.98 -28.12
N THR A 348 -24.88 22.08 -29.10
CA THR A 348 -23.46 21.76 -28.92
C THR A 348 -22.63 23.00 -29.21
N CYS A 349 -22.05 23.62 -28.18
CA CYS A 349 -20.98 24.59 -28.40
C CYS A 349 -19.62 23.97 -28.08
N ASN A 350 -18.55 24.48 -28.69
CA ASN A 350 -17.21 23.91 -28.58
C ASN A 350 -16.34 24.80 -27.69
N PHE A 351 -15.59 24.22 -26.76
CA PHE A 351 -14.55 24.93 -26.02
C PHE A 351 -13.20 24.23 -26.19
N ILE A 352 -12.11 24.95 -25.91
CA ILE A 352 -10.75 24.47 -26.10
C ILE A 352 -10.06 24.36 -24.74
N VAL A 353 -9.41 23.22 -24.51
CA VAL A 353 -8.48 23.01 -23.40
C VAL A 353 -7.08 22.87 -23.97
N ASN A 354 -6.14 23.65 -23.46
CA ASN A 354 -4.75 23.57 -23.87
C ASN A 354 -3.99 22.55 -23.01
N PHE A 355 -3.47 21.53 -23.66
CA PHE A 355 -2.60 20.52 -23.06
C PHE A 355 -1.17 21.00 -23.16
N VAL A 356 -0.46 20.96 -22.05
CA VAL A 356 0.95 21.32 -22.00
C VAL A 356 1.77 20.06 -21.81
N ALA A 357 2.91 19.98 -22.49
CA ALA A 357 3.89 18.96 -22.19
C ALA A 357 4.23 19.02 -20.69
N ALA A 358 4.51 17.87 -20.09
CA ALA A 358 5.22 17.87 -18.82
C ALA A 358 6.45 18.77 -18.97
N PRO A 359 6.75 19.64 -18.00
CA PRO A 359 7.99 20.40 -18.02
C PRO A 359 9.13 19.43 -18.33
N PRO A 360 10.04 19.77 -19.27
CA PRO A 360 11.16 18.89 -19.57
C PRO A 360 11.86 18.56 -18.25
N ILE A 361 12.04 17.26 -17.98
CA ILE A 361 12.86 16.81 -16.86
C ILE A 361 14.20 17.54 -17.01
N PRO A 362 14.65 18.34 -16.03
CA PRO A 362 15.94 18.98 -16.12
C PRO A 362 16.98 17.90 -16.40
N ALA A 363 17.74 18.05 -17.49
CA ALA A 363 18.88 17.19 -17.74
C ALA A 363 19.91 17.43 -16.63
N GLY A 364 20.54 16.36 -16.13
CA GLY A 364 21.61 16.45 -15.15
C GLY A 364 21.38 15.66 -13.86
N ASP A 365 22.34 15.83 -12.96
CA ASP A 365 22.45 15.15 -11.68
C ASP A 365 21.55 15.77 -10.60
N TYR A 366 21.15 14.99 -9.59
CA TYR A 366 20.43 15.51 -8.43
C TYR A 366 21.32 16.29 -7.45
N PHE A 367 22.64 16.11 -7.55
CA PHE A 367 23.62 16.92 -6.85
C PHE A 367 24.82 17.19 -7.79
N PRO A 368 24.71 18.18 -8.68
CA PRO A 368 25.77 18.49 -9.64
C PRO A 368 27.07 18.89 -8.93
N ILE A 369 28.20 18.27 -9.32
CA ILE A 369 29.55 18.60 -8.83
C ILE A 369 30.45 19.16 -9.95
N THR A 370 29.83 19.71 -10.99
CA THR A 370 30.53 20.31 -12.13
C THR A 370 31.27 21.56 -11.69
N ALA A 371 32.46 21.78 -12.26
CA ALA A 371 33.33 22.88 -11.86
C ALA A 371 32.69 24.25 -12.18
N ASN A 372 32.89 25.22 -11.30
CA ASN A 372 32.35 26.59 -11.38
C ASN A 372 30.83 26.71 -11.19
N SER A 373 30.12 25.61 -10.97
CA SER A 373 28.73 25.66 -10.51
C SER A 373 28.66 26.31 -9.12
N TRP A 374 27.61 27.09 -8.88
CA TRP A 374 27.43 27.78 -7.61
C TRP A 374 25.97 27.86 -7.19
N TRP A 375 25.76 27.96 -5.88
CA TRP A 375 24.46 28.04 -5.24
C TRP A 375 24.53 29.04 -4.10
N SER A 376 23.49 29.84 -3.92
CA SER A 376 23.32 30.66 -2.73
C SER A 376 22.04 30.32 -1.99
N TYR A 377 22.09 30.45 -0.66
CA TYR A 377 21.03 30.03 0.25
C TYR A 377 20.66 31.13 1.24
N ASP A 378 19.36 31.28 1.47
CA ASP A 378 18.84 31.99 2.64
C ASP A 378 18.87 31.02 3.83
N ILE A 379 19.54 31.43 4.91
CA ILE A 379 19.45 30.73 6.19
C ILE A 379 18.29 31.34 6.98
N ILE A 380 17.50 30.48 7.64
CA ILE A 380 16.49 30.90 8.60
C ILE A 380 16.87 30.32 9.95
N VAL A 381 17.18 31.18 10.93
CA VAL A 381 17.43 30.79 12.33
C VAL A 381 16.39 31.47 13.21
N GLY A 382 15.70 30.71 14.05
CA GLY A 382 14.66 31.27 14.94
C GLY A 382 13.51 31.97 14.20
N GLY A 383 13.28 31.63 12.93
CA GLY A 383 12.24 32.24 12.09
C GLY A 383 12.62 33.55 11.40
N VAL A 384 13.86 34.03 11.56
CA VAL A 384 14.37 35.23 10.88
C VAL A 384 15.16 34.81 9.63
N PRO A 385 14.73 35.18 8.41
CA PRO A 385 15.48 34.92 7.19
C PRO A 385 16.67 35.88 7.07
N GLU A 386 17.84 35.31 6.79
CA GLU A 386 19.06 36.04 6.45
C GLU A 386 19.34 35.82 4.94
N PRO A 387 19.03 36.82 4.09
CA PRO A 387 19.22 36.76 2.65
C PRO A 387 20.65 36.46 2.19
N ASP A 388 20.80 35.57 1.19
CA ASP A 388 22.09 35.33 0.51
C ASP A 388 23.24 34.99 1.48
N SER A 389 22.87 34.32 2.58
CA SER A 389 23.75 34.08 3.72
C SER A 389 24.92 33.17 3.41
N VAL A 390 24.70 32.20 2.52
CA VAL A 390 25.70 31.16 2.21
C VAL A 390 25.85 31.03 0.71
N LEU A 391 27.07 31.14 0.22
CA LEU A 391 27.45 30.84 -1.15
C LEU A 391 28.30 29.56 -1.16
N HIS A 392 27.87 28.56 -1.91
CA HIS A 392 28.66 27.37 -2.24
C HIS A 392 29.18 27.49 -3.65
N LEU A 393 30.49 27.47 -3.82
CA LEU A 393 31.16 27.48 -5.13
C LEU A 393 31.90 26.16 -5.34
N SER A 394 31.50 25.41 -6.37
CA SER A 394 32.21 24.22 -6.83
C SER A 394 33.53 24.62 -7.50
N THR A 395 34.65 24.21 -6.92
CA THR A 395 36.00 24.65 -7.31
C THR A 395 36.84 23.48 -7.85
N VAL A 396 37.95 23.16 -7.21
CA VAL A 396 38.97 22.23 -7.69
C VAL A 396 38.64 20.79 -7.33
N LEU A 397 39.28 19.85 -8.03
CA LEU A 397 39.33 18.46 -7.59
C LEU A 397 40.38 18.32 -6.49
N LYS A 398 40.08 17.49 -5.50
CA LYS A 398 40.96 17.14 -4.39
C LYS A 398 40.97 15.63 -4.23
N ASN A 399 42.16 15.04 -4.22
CA ASN A 399 42.33 13.63 -3.91
C ASN A 399 42.44 13.47 -2.39
N LEU A 400 41.57 12.66 -1.82
CA LEU A 400 41.55 12.33 -0.40
C LEU A 400 41.45 10.81 -0.27
N ASN A 401 42.44 10.22 0.38
CA ASN A 401 42.63 8.77 0.42
C ASN A 401 42.65 8.19 -1.01
N SER A 402 41.81 7.19 -1.30
CA SER A 402 41.68 6.56 -2.62
C SER A 402 40.66 7.21 -3.55
N ASN A 403 39.98 8.27 -3.10
CA ASN A 403 38.85 8.88 -3.81
C ASN A 403 39.17 10.31 -4.27
N THR A 404 38.54 10.71 -5.37
CA THR A 404 38.62 12.08 -5.89
C THR A 404 37.31 12.80 -5.58
N TYR A 405 37.41 13.95 -4.92
CA TYR A 405 36.29 14.82 -4.54
C TYR A 405 36.37 16.15 -5.27
N ARG A 406 35.22 16.77 -5.50
CA ARG A 406 35.08 18.18 -5.84
C ARG A 406 34.97 18.99 -4.56
N MET A 407 35.80 20.01 -4.41
CA MET A 407 35.70 20.97 -3.31
C MET A 407 34.60 21.99 -3.58
N PHE A 408 33.79 22.27 -2.58
CA PHE A 408 32.79 23.32 -2.54
C PHE A 408 33.26 24.32 -1.49
N SER A 409 33.70 25.50 -1.94
CA SER A 409 34.05 26.59 -1.02
C SER A 409 32.77 27.20 -0.49
N GLN A 410 32.64 27.26 0.84
CA GLN A 410 31.53 27.90 1.53
C GLN A 410 31.96 29.30 1.97
N ASN A 411 31.22 30.30 1.51
CA ASN A 411 31.35 31.69 1.95
C ASN A 411 30.08 32.11 2.67
N VAL A 412 30.22 32.66 3.87
CA VAL A 412 29.10 33.16 4.68
C VAL A 412 29.29 34.65 4.90
N ALA A 413 28.32 35.45 4.45
CA ALA A 413 28.35 36.91 4.55
C ALA A 413 29.68 37.57 4.07
N GLY A 414 30.28 37.05 3.00
CA GLY A 414 31.52 37.58 2.41
C GLY A 414 32.81 36.97 2.95
N VAL A 415 32.74 36.12 3.98
CA VAL A 415 33.91 35.43 4.57
C VAL A 415 33.94 33.98 4.11
N THR A 416 35.04 33.54 3.50
CA THR A 416 35.24 32.11 3.20
C THR A 416 35.54 31.38 4.50
N LEU A 417 34.62 30.52 4.94
CA LEU A 417 34.70 29.85 6.24
C LEU A 417 35.21 28.42 6.11
N ASP A 418 34.70 27.66 5.13
CA ASP A 418 34.92 26.22 5.09
C ASP A 418 35.00 25.68 3.65
N SER A 419 35.55 24.48 3.49
CA SER A 419 35.62 23.73 2.24
C SER A 419 35.03 22.33 2.40
N LEU A 420 33.85 22.14 1.82
CA LEU A 420 33.14 20.87 1.81
C LEU A 420 33.60 20.03 0.62
N ASN A 421 33.65 18.71 0.73
CA ASN A 421 34.18 17.85 -0.32
C ASN A 421 33.12 16.83 -0.75
N TYR A 422 32.75 16.82 -2.03
CA TYR A 422 31.69 15.95 -2.56
C TYR A 422 32.19 15.09 -3.70
N ARG A 423 31.70 13.86 -3.80
CA ARG A 423 31.97 12.99 -4.94
C ARG A 423 30.73 12.22 -5.34
N LYS A 424 30.72 11.78 -6.60
CA LYS A 424 29.70 10.89 -7.16
C LYS A 424 30.39 9.59 -7.58
N SER A 425 29.76 8.45 -7.31
CA SER A 425 30.21 7.14 -7.78
C SER A 425 28.99 6.36 -8.27
N GLY A 426 28.88 6.19 -9.59
CA GLY A 426 27.64 5.68 -10.19
C GLY A 426 26.48 6.60 -9.86
N ASN A 427 25.47 6.06 -9.17
CA ASN A 427 24.24 6.79 -8.78
C ASN A 427 24.27 7.30 -7.32
N ASP A 428 25.39 7.11 -6.64
CA ASP A 428 25.53 7.38 -5.21
C ASP A 428 26.44 8.60 -4.98
N TYR A 429 25.99 9.49 -4.09
CA TYR A 429 26.68 10.74 -3.76
C TYR A 429 27.23 10.68 -2.34
N TYR A 430 28.49 11.06 -2.20
CA TYR A 430 29.21 11.00 -0.95
C TYR A 430 29.82 12.34 -0.61
N GLN A 431 29.98 12.61 0.68
CA GLN A 431 30.69 13.77 1.18
C GLN A 431 31.83 13.36 2.10
N TRP A 432 32.98 14.02 1.98
CA TRP A 432 34.10 13.95 2.92
C TRP A 432 34.16 15.23 3.74
N ASN A 433 33.42 15.24 4.84
CA ASN A 433 33.23 16.37 5.76
C ASN A 433 33.36 15.85 7.20
N PRO A 434 33.31 16.73 8.23
CA PRO A 434 33.23 16.28 9.62
C PRO A 434 32.11 15.26 9.83
N ALA A 435 32.36 14.23 10.63
CA ALA A 435 31.45 13.12 10.82
C ALA A 435 30.16 13.53 11.53
N ASP A 436 30.17 14.65 12.23
CA ASP A 436 29.06 15.31 12.91
C ASP A 436 28.34 16.36 12.05
N TYR A 437 28.71 16.52 10.77
CA TYR A 437 28.19 17.57 9.86
C TYR A 437 26.65 17.67 9.78
N TYR A 438 25.93 16.55 9.90
CA TYR A 438 24.47 16.55 9.83
C TYR A 438 23.79 16.90 11.16
N SER A 439 24.55 17.21 12.21
CA SER A 439 24.00 17.56 13.52
C SER A 439 24.30 19.02 13.85
N VAL A 440 23.30 19.70 14.40
CA VAL A 440 23.45 21.04 14.98
C VAL A 440 23.60 21.01 16.50
N PHE A 441 23.21 19.91 17.16
CA PHE A 441 23.23 19.77 18.62
C PHE A 441 24.35 18.87 19.15
N PHE A 442 25.02 18.13 18.27
CA PHE A 442 26.07 17.18 18.62
C PHE A 442 27.34 17.51 17.86
N SER A 443 28.46 17.62 18.56
CA SER A 443 29.78 17.68 17.95
C SER A 443 30.80 16.95 18.82
N PHE A 444 31.72 16.23 18.18
CA PHE A 444 32.80 15.54 18.89
C PHE A 444 33.87 16.52 19.38
N ASP A 445 34.47 16.23 20.54
CA ASP A 445 35.57 17.03 21.11
C ASP A 445 36.77 17.11 20.14
N ASN A 446 36.99 16.03 19.40
CA ASN A 446 38.00 15.96 18.35
C ASN A 446 37.30 15.76 17.01
N GLU A 447 37.57 16.69 16.10
CA GLU A 447 37.04 16.64 14.74
C GLU A 447 37.54 15.38 14.03
N GLN A 448 36.59 14.68 13.41
CA GLN A 448 36.84 13.44 12.67
C GLN A 448 36.11 13.55 11.34
N PHE A 449 36.72 13.07 10.25
CA PHE A 449 36.15 13.16 8.91
C PHE A 449 35.71 11.79 8.41
N ALA A 450 34.62 11.77 7.66
CA ALA A 450 34.05 10.53 7.13
C ALA A 450 33.54 10.70 5.71
N ASP A 451 33.59 9.59 4.95
CA ASP A 451 33.01 9.48 3.60
C ASP A 451 31.54 9.03 3.68
N ILE A 452 30.64 9.99 3.85
CA ILE A 452 29.22 9.71 4.15
C ILE A 452 28.41 9.67 2.85
N LEU A 453 27.77 8.54 2.57
CA LEU A 453 26.77 8.40 1.51
C LEU A 453 25.50 9.15 1.92
N PHE A 454 25.17 10.24 1.23
CA PHE A 454 24.06 11.12 1.62
C PHE A 454 22.90 11.16 0.64
N LEU A 455 23.08 10.68 -0.59
CA LEU A 455 22.03 10.65 -1.59
C LEU A 455 22.22 9.48 -2.55
N LYS A 456 21.11 8.83 -2.93
CA LYS A 456 21.04 7.76 -3.93
C LYS A 456 20.02 8.16 -5.00
N GLU A 457 20.44 8.56 -6.19
CA GLU A 457 19.53 9.22 -7.16
C GLU A 457 18.53 8.29 -7.85
N ASN A 458 18.81 6.98 -7.92
CA ASN A 458 17.95 6.00 -8.57
C ASN A 458 17.28 5.04 -7.59
N ALA A 459 17.36 5.34 -6.30
CA ALA A 459 16.70 4.55 -5.27
C ALA A 459 15.21 4.92 -5.20
N ALA A 460 14.36 3.91 -5.00
CA ALA A 460 12.93 4.09 -4.91
C ALA A 460 12.52 4.82 -3.61
N THR A 461 11.34 5.44 -3.61
CA THR A 461 10.69 5.92 -2.40
C THR A 461 10.63 4.82 -1.34
N GLY A 462 10.98 5.16 -0.10
CA GLY A 462 11.07 4.23 1.02
C GLY A 462 12.44 3.58 1.22
N THR A 463 13.38 3.74 0.28
CA THR A 463 14.74 3.19 0.43
C THR A 463 15.44 3.80 1.64
N THR A 464 16.02 2.96 2.50
CA THR A 464 16.79 3.36 3.68
C THR A 464 18.25 2.92 3.59
N TRP A 465 19.13 3.67 4.25
CA TRP A 465 20.51 3.27 4.50
C TRP A 465 21.04 3.96 5.75
N SER A 466 22.13 3.44 6.31
CA SER A 466 22.79 4.04 7.47
C SER A 466 24.23 4.41 7.15
N SER A 467 24.74 5.44 7.83
CA SER A 467 26.17 5.67 7.89
C SER A 467 26.87 4.56 8.69
N PRO A 468 28.21 4.46 8.60
CA PRO A 468 28.99 3.81 9.64
C PRO A 468 28.71 4.41 11.03
N GLU A 469 29.07 3.66 12.07
CA GLU A 469 29.10 4.16 13.44
C GLU A 469 30.40 4.95 13.66
N PHE A 470 30.26 6.20 14.11
CA PHE A 470 31.37 7.07 14.49
C PHE A 470 31.50 7.07 16.01
N THR A 471 32.72 7.01 16.52
CA THR A 471 32.99 6.95 17.96
C THR A 471 33.95 8.06 18.36
N GLY A 472 33.77 8.61 19.55
CA GLY A 472 34.57 9.72 20.06
C GLY A 472 34.15 10.12 21.47
N THR A 473 34.45 11.37 21.85
CA THR A 473 34.01 11.95 23.12
C THR A 473 33.26 13.25 22.90
N VAL A 474 32.35 13.58 23.82
CA VAL A 474 31.71 14.89 23.93
C VAL A 474 31.85 15.35 25.37
N SER A 475 32.51 16.49 25.58
CA SER A 475 32.91 16.97 26.91
C SER A 475 33.64 15.89 27.75
N GLY A 476 34.51 15.10 27.12
CA GLY A 476 35.26 14.01 27.74
C GLY A 476 34.46 12.73 28.00
N VAL A 477 33.18 12.68 27.63
CA VAL A 477 32.31 11.50 27.82
C VAL A 477 32.25 10.70 26.53
N ALA A 478 32.41 9.37 26.63
CA ALA A 478 32.33 8.48 25.47
C ALA A 478 30.97 8.59 24.77
N ALA A 479 31.01 8.84 23.46
CA ALA A 479 29.85 9.07 22.62
C ALA A 479 29.98 8.32 21.29
N LYS A 480 28.84 7.96 20.71
CA LYS A 480 28.72 7.39 19.38
C LYS A 480 27.67 8.13 18.57
N LEU A 481 27.87 8.18 17.26
CA LEU A 481 27.02 8.84 16.30
C LEU A 481 26.74 7.93 15.10
N GLN A 482 25.49 7.89 14.67
CA GLN A 482 25.06 7.22 13.44
C GLN A 482 23.94 8.03 12.79
N TYR A 483 23.92 8.04 11.45
CA TYR A 483 22.84 8.61 10.67
C TYR A 483 22.01 7.52 10.00
N ASN A 484 20.69 7.67 10.06
CA ASN A 484 19.76 6.85 9.29
C ASN A 484 19.07 7.70 8.25
N PHE A 485 19.34 7.41 6.99
CA PHE A 485 18.77 8.10 5.83
C PHE A 485 17.58 7.34 5.28
N LYS A 486 16.62 8.07 4.73
CA LYS A 486 15.48 7.50 4.00
C LYS A 486 15.06 8.41 2.86
N ILE A 487 14.84 7.86 1.68
CA ILE A 487 14.13 8.56 0.61
C ILE A 487 12.65 8.57 0.97
N GLU A 488 12.14 9.72 1.39
CA GLU A 488 10.72 9.91 1.68
C GLU A 488 9.90 10.05 0.39
N ASN A 489 10.50 10.65 -0.65
CA ASN A 489 9.91 10.68 -1.99
C ASN A 489 11.01 10.82 -3.06
N ALA A 490 11.05 9.92 -4.04
CA ALA A 490 12.03 9.93 -5.12
C ALA A 490 11.68 10.88 -6.28
N ASN A 491 10.43 11.36 -6.35
CA ASN A 491 9.96 12.24 -7.42
C ASN A 491 8.80 13.13 -6.94
N THR A 492 9.14 14.17 -6.18
CA THR A 492 8.16 15.17 -5.71
C THR A 492 8.40 16.55 -6.36
N GLY A 493 7.49 17.48 -6.07
CA GLY A 493 7.68 18.91 -6.31
C GLY A 493 7.69 19.70 -5.00
N ILE A 494 8.41 20.82 -4.97
CA ILE A 494 8.45 21.73 -3.82
C ILE A 494 8.57 23.18 -4.28
N THR A 495 7.88 24.08 -3.58
CA THR A 495 8.06 25.52 -3.76
C THR A 495 9.05 26.06 -2.73
N VAL A 496 10.13 26.69 -3.19
CA VAL A 496 11.14 27.35 -2.34
C VAL A 496 11.32 28.77 -2.86
N ASN A 497 11.21 29.77 -1.98
CA ASN A 497 11.32 31.18 -2.36
C ASN A 497 10.44 31.57 -3.57
N SER A 498 9.19 31.09 -3.57
CA SER A 498 8.19 31.30 -4.65
C SER A 498 8.54 30.67 -6.01
N ILE A 499 9.61 29.87 -6.10
CA ILE A 499 9.98 29.10 -7.28
C ILE A 499 9.56 27.65 -7.08
N ASN A 500 8.86 27.08 -8.07
CA ASN A 500 8.46 25.68 -8.05
C ASN A 500 9.56 24.80 -8.67
N TYR A 501 10.09 23.88 -7.87
CA TYR A 501 11.06 22.86 -8.27
C TYR A 501 10.33 21.54 -8.45
N THR A 502 10.54 20.88 -9.60
CA THR A 502 9.98 19.56 -9.93
C THR A 502 11.10 18.54 -10.05
N ASN A 503 10.77 17.24 -10.07
CA ASN A 503 11.75 16.15 -10.06
C ASN A 503 12.72 16.30 -8.88
N VAL A 504 12.15 16.30 -7.67
CA VAL A 504 12.89 16.49 -6.42
C VAL A 504 12.96 15.17 -5.66
N ILE A 505 14.16 14.80 -5.20
CA ILE A 505 14.34 13.75 -4.20
C ILE A 505 14.30 14.41 -2.82
N TYR A 506 13.38 13.92 -1.98
CA TYR A 506 13.26 14.29 -0.58
C TYR A 506 13.85 13.17 0.28
N VAL A 507 14.89 13.50 1.05
CA VAL A 507 15.59 12.61 1.99
C VAL A 507 15.37 13.08 3.43
N SER A 508 14.96 12.19 4.33
CA SER A 508 15.02 12.41 5.78
C SER A 508 16.28 11.78 6.37
N VAL A 509 16.85 12.43 7.38
CA VAL A 509 18.08 12.02 8.09
C VAL A 509 17.81 12.06 9.58
N ALA A 510 17.69 10.88 10.19
CA ALA A 510 17.62 10.74 11.63
C ALA A 510 19.04 10.69 12.22
N VAL A 511 19.38 11.69 13.04
CA VAL A 511 20.65 11.76 13.78
C VAL A 511 20.50 10.97 15.06
N LYS A 512 21.30 9.92 15.22
CA LYS A 512 21.24 9.01 16.37
C LYS A 512 22.52 9.07 17.18
N ILE A 513 22.39 9.26 18.48
CA ILE A 513 23.52 9.30 19.40
C ILE A 513 23.40 8.24 20.49
N SER A 514 24.55 7.81 21.01
CA SER A 514 24.65 6.97 22.21
C SER A 514 25.72 7.56 23.12
N ILE A 515 25.36 7.87 24.36
CA ILE A 515 26.27 8.42 25.37
C ILE A 515 26.47 7.37 26.46
N LEU A 516 27.72 7.16 26.90
CA LEU A 516 28.07 6.17 27.94
C LEU A 516 27.57 4.74 27.64
N GLY A 517 27.43 4.38 26.36
CA GLY A 517 26.96 3.06 25.95
C GLY A 517 25.45 2.83 26.12
N ALA A 518 24.66 3.88 26.36
CA ALA A 518 23.20 3.80 26.35
C ALA A 518 22.65 3.42 24.96
N PRO A 519 21.41 2.90 24.86
CA PRO A 519 20.76 2.69 23.57
C PRO A 519 20.72 3.96 22.72
N TYR A 520 20.76 3.81 21.39
CA TYR A 520 20.68 4.94 20.48
C TYR A 520 19.36 5.71 20.65
N THR A 521 19.46 7.02 20.77
CA THR A 521 18.33 7.96 20.74
C THR A 521 18.44 8.83 19.50
N THR A 522 17.29 9.10 18.87
CA THR A 522 17.23 10.08 17.78
C THR A 522 17.13 11.48 18.39
N THR A 523 18.09 12.36 18.09
CA THR A 523 18.10 13.75 18.56
C THR A 523 17.60 14.73 17.51
N GLU A 524 17.81 14.41 16.23
CA GLU A 524 17.38 15.26 15.12
C GLU A 524 16.74 14.44 14.00
N ASN A 525 15.79 15.05 13.29
CA ASN A 525 15.15 14.48 12.10
C ASN A 525 15.20 15.50 10.95
N ASN A 526 16.38 15.65 10.38
CA ASN A 526 16.65 16.66 9.37
C ASN A 526 16.06 16.25 8.00
N GLU A 527 15.65 17.23 7.21
CA GLU A 527 15.08 17.02 5.87
C GLU A 527 15.96 17.71 4.83
N TYR A 528 16.21 17.03 3.71
CA TYR A 528 17.00 17.55 2.59
C TYR A 528 16.28 17.30 1.27
N TYR A 529 16.25 18.30 0.41
CA TYR A 529 15.57 18.28 -0.88
C TYR A 529 16.58 18.57 -1.99
N TYR A 530 16.61 17.70 -2.99
CA TYR A 530 17.54 17.76 -4.12
C TYR A 530 16.76 17.81 -5.43
N ALA A 531 16.86 18.89 -6.19
CA ALA A 531 16.17 19.03 -7.47
C ALA A 531 17.09 18.65 -8.62
N LYS A 532 16.58 17.84 -9.56
CA LYS A 532 17.37 17.37 -10.70
C LYS A 532 17.91 18.53 -11.54
N GLY A 533 19.17 18.45 -11.95
CA GLY A 533 19.87 19.49 -12.74
C GLY A 533 20.19 20.76 -11.94
N ILE A 534 19.78 20.84 -10.68
CA ILE A 534 19.96 22.02 -9.84
C ILE A 534 20.83 21.65 -8.65
N GLY A 535 20.48 20.64 -7.86
CA GLY A 535 21.22 20.27 -6.66
C GLY A 535 20.39 20.41 -5.40
N PHE A 536 21.07 20.66 -4.29
CA PHE A 536 20.45 20.90 -2.98
C PHE A 536 19.62 22.19 -2.99
N VAL A 537 18.30 22.09 -2.81
CA VAL A 537 17.35 23.22 -2.90
C VAL A 537 16.75 23.64 -1.56
N LYS A 538 16.65 22.73 -0.59
CA LYS A 538 16.12 23.04 0.73
C LYS A 538 16.63 22.08 1.81
N ALA A 539 16.89 22.59 3.00
CA ALA A 539 17.01 21.82 4.23
C ALA A 539 16.08 22.33 5.33
N LYS A 540 15.64 21.43 6.21
CA LYS A 540 15.06 21.75 7.51
C LYS A 540 15.79 20.99 8.60
N TYR A 541 16.25 21.69 9.62
CA TYR A 541 16.87 21.12 10.80
C TYR A 541 15.80 20.99 11.89
N LYS A 542 15.60 19.79 12.43
CA LYS A 542 14.50 19.52 13.37
C LYS A 542 14.98 18.85 14.63
N ASP A 543 14.58 19.42 15.77
CA ASP A 543 14.79 18.82 17.08
C ASP A 543 13.76 17.72 17.32
N ALA A 544 14.20 16.46 17.30
CA ALA A 544 13.35 15.30 17.51
C ALA A 544 12.91 15.15 18.98
N THR A 545 13.70 15.69 19.92
CA THR A 545 13.38 15.66 21.36
C THR A 545 12.26 16.64 21.71
N SER A 546 12.08 17.67 20.89
CA SER A 546 10.99 18.66 20.97
C SER A 546 9.91 18.43 19.92
N GLY A 547 9.56 17.17 19.63
CA GLY A 547 8.45 16.83 18.73
C GLY A 547 8.68 17.20 17.26
N ASN A 548 9.93 17.18 16.78
CA ASN A 548 10.35 17.58 15.43
C ASN A 548 10.12 19.08 15.13
N THR A 549 10.30 19.93 16.14
CA THR A 549 10.26 21.39 15.96
C THR A 549 11.39 21.84 15.03
N VAL A 550 11.06 22.67 14.03
CA VAL A 550 12.06 23.23 13.10
C VAL A 550 12.88 24.29 13.83
N VAL A 551 14.18 24.08 13.91
CA VAL A 551 15.13 24.99 14.58
C VAL A 551 15.96 25.81 13.61
N GLY A 552 16.01 25.38 12.34
CA GLY A 552 16.57 26.18 11.26
C GLY A 552 16.16 25.66 9.88
N GLU A 553 16.31 26.50 8.87
CA GLU A 553 16.13 26.13 7.46
C GLU A 553 17.25 26.69 6.59
N GLY A 554 17.55 25.99 5.49
CA GLY A 554 18.32 26.53 4.37
C GLY A 554 17.46 26.47 3.12
N ASN A 555 17.26 27.59 2.43
CA ASN A 555 16.42 27.68 1.24
C ASN A 555 17.24 28.23 0.07
N ILE A 556 17.26 27.53 -1.06
CA ILE A 556 17.99 28.02 -2.24
C ILE A 556 17.41 29.35 -2.72
N ARG A 557 18.29 30.25 -3.14
CA ARG A 557 17.92 31.56 -3.67
C ARG A 557 18.36 31.75 -5.11
N ASN A 558 19.67 31.69 -5.35
CA ASN A 558 20.24 31.82 -6.68
C ASN A 558 21.16 30.63 -6.96
N TYR A 559 21.34 30.30 -8.24
CA TYR A 559 22.29 29.27 -8.64
C TYR A 559 22.70 29.41 -10.10
N LYS A 560 23.81 28.77 -10.44
CA LYS A 560 24.19 28.46 -11.82
C LYS A 560 24.87 27.10 -11.84
N VAL A 561 24.34 26.19 -12.65
CA VAL A 561 24.92 24.86 -12.86
C VAL A 561 25.42 24.78 -14.30
N PHE A 562 26.64 24.25 -14.47
CA PHE A 562 27.30 24.07 -15.77
C PHE A 562 27.38 22.61 -16.18
#